data_AF-A0ABD5JJA7-F1
#
_entry.id   AF-A0ABD5JJA7-F1
#
_cell.length_a   1.000
_cell.length_b   1.000
_cell.length_c   1.000
_cell.angle_alpha   90.00
_cell.angle_beta   90.00
_cell.angle_gamma   90.00
#
_symmetry.space_group_name_H-M   'P 1'
#
loop_
_entity.id
_entity.type
_entity.pdbx_description
1 polymer ?
#
loop_
_entity_poly.entity_id
_entity_poly.type
_entity_poly.pdbx_seq_one_letter_code
_entity_poly.pdbx_strand_id
1 'polypeptide(L)'
;MRSIRPVSRTGRSLMAVTVTAAAWAVTAMGLAASPATAAPTTTTAPRPGDTCTAADLGTRHPYIKTTEVSPTITHFKGWYVTEGTTGNHTVTTSTQTTISVSVGLNNNIEGSFAAETLGKAGVSVGLNVKVEYSSTSSESNSVAWNFNQPGYYGVYKGTKKVTGTYGSLNCNRVQQGDGSWALKWIEGPDGGNFTTYTTLEEGAVRCQDQVPEDSIMAKAQTLLDCGSAAAKAEHPAGAVAPTAQQKRDRLVQRPAPTSGTYTEPSKATGRSARAALDCQASVYKIAVPGKPLSWGAPVLADDGVRLRPSTIFSAHLDNWRLCNVTERNGVLEASLWNWGNGGCATIAGQNPAAERAVLMTAPCAEDDLQRFYIYRDVPGSSKIGVQNKYTGSMMGHDRYADGEFIRQYSSGRQDGTGTYTLIGV
;
A
#
# COMPACT_ATOMS: atom_id res chain seq x y z
N MET A 1 -34.51 -74.70 -10.60
CA MET A 1 -35.70 -74.53 -9.72
C MET A 1 -35.84 -73.02 -9.54
N ARG A 2 -36.92 -72.31 -9.95
CA ARG A 2 -38.33 -72.33 -9.45
C ARG A 2 -38.39 -72.26 -7.91
N SER A 3 -39.14 -71.37 -7.24
CA SER A 3 -39.93 -70.17 -7.60
C SER A 3 -40.24 -69.40 -6.25
N ILE A 4 -41.07 -68.37 -6.01
CA ILE A 4 -42.19 -67.64 -6.67
C ILE A 4 -42.12 -66.14 -6.25
N ARG A 5 -42.91 -65.24 -6.87
CA ARG A 5 -43.16 -63.82 -6.47
C ARG A 5 -44.65 -63.62 -6.09
N PRO A 6 -45.01 -62.62 -5.27
CA PRO A 6 -46.17 -61.78 -5.61
C PRO A 6 -45.89 -60.26 -5.63
N VAL A 7 -46.83 -59.48 -6.18
CA VAL A 7 -46.77 -58.01 -6.34
C VAL A 7 -48.18 -57.40 -6.28
N SER A 8 -48.36 -56.33 -5.50
CA SER A 8 -49.54 -55.42 -5.52
C SER A 8 -49.21 -54.16 -4.69
N ARG A 9 -49.36 -52.88 -5.08
CA ARG A 9 -50.01 -52.15 -6.21
C ARG A 9 -51.49 -51.73 -6.05
N THR A 10 -51.73 -50.65 -5.30
CA THR A 10 -52.84 -49.64 -5.40
C THR A 10 -52.48 -48.45 -4.50
N GLY A 11 -52.98 -47.21 -4.65
CA GLY A 11 -53.94 -46.62 -5.60
C GLY A 11 -53.88 -45.07 -5.55
N ARG A 12 -54.72 -44.37 -6.33
CA ARG A 12 -54.60 -42.91 -6.60
C ARG A 12 -55.94 -42.18 -6.41
N SER A 13 -55.96 -41.09 -5.63
CA SER A 13 -56.97 -40.00 -5.61
C SER A 13 -56.29 -38.79 -4.94
N LEU A 14 -56.33 -37.52 -5.39
CA LEU A 14 -57.32 -36.70 -6.10
C LEU A 14 -58.63 -36.47 -5.32
N MET A 15 -58.67 -35.31 -4.67
CA MET A 15 -59.87 -34.53 -4.35
C MET A 15 -59.60 -33.08 -4.73
N ALA A 16 -60.55 -32.41 -5.38
CA ALA A 16 -60.45 -31.00 -5.76
C ALA A 16 -61.63 -30.25 -5.14
N VAL A 17 -61.40 -29.02 -4.68
CA VAL A 17 -62.45 -28.12 -4.20
C VAL A 17 -62.31 -26.78 -4.91
N THR A 18 -63.19 -26.52 -5.87
CA THR A 18 -63.37 -25.21 -6.49
C THR A 18 -64.44 -24.44 -5.74
N VAL A 19 -64.10 -23.25 -5.23
CA VAL A 19 -65.07 -22.23 -4.79
C VAL A 19 -64.74 -20.93 -5.51
N THR A 20 -65.79 -20.20 -5.89
CA THR A 20 -65.76 -19.09 -6.85
C THR A 20 -65.30 -17.76 -6.26
N ALA A 21 -64.88 -16.85 -7.14
CA ALA A 21 -64.43 -15.51 -6.80
C ALA A 21 -65.56 -14.60 -6.26
N ALA A 22 -65.17 -13.63 -5.43
CA ALA A 22 -65.90 -12.40 -5.20
C ALA A 22 -64.93 -11.22 -5.40
N ALA A 23 -65.17 -10.38 -6.39
CA ALA A 23 -64.27 -9.29 -6.74
C ALA A 23 -64.64 -8.01 -5.98
N TRP A 24 -63.66 -7.43 -5.28
CA TRP A 24 -63.72 -6.06 -4.76
C TRP A 24 -62.48 -5.30 -5.22
N ALA A 25 -62.63 -4.54 -6.31
CA ALA A 25 -61.57 -3.74 -6.88
C ALA A 25 -61.41 -2.42 -6.10
N VAL A 26 -60.38 -2.34 -5.26
CA VAL A 26 -59.91 -1.07 -4.69
C VAL A 26 -58.74 -0.58 -5.54
N THR A 27 -59.02 0.32 -6.48
CA THR A 27 -58.01 0.95 -7.35
C THR A 27 -57.21 2.00 -6.59
N ALA A 28 -56.34 1.55 -5.68
CA ALA A 28 -55.32 2.41 -5.10
C ALA A 28 -54.25 2.73 -6.15
N MET A 29 -54.17 3.99 -6.59
CA MET A 29 -53.07 4.48 -7.43
C MET A 29 -51.77 4.61 -6.59
N GLY A 30 -51.20 3.47 -6.22
CA GLY A 30 -49.85 3.42 -5.66
C GLY A 30 -48.84 3.75 -6.74
N LEU A 31 -48.17 4.91 -6.64
CA LEU A 31 -47.00 5.19 -7.46
C LEU A 31 -45.92 4.16 -7.11
N ALA A 32 -45.72 3.19 -8.00
CA ALA A 32 -44.60 2.27 -7.94
C ALA A 32 -43.31 3.03 -8.28
N ALA A 33 -42.81 3.81 -7.32
CA ALA A 33 -41.46 4.34 -7.36
C ALA A 33 -40.51 3.15 -7.32
N SER A 34 -39.96 2.79 -8.48
CA SER A 34 -38.87 1.82 -8.59
C SER A 34 -37.81 2.17 -7.56
N PRO A 35 -37.27 1.21 -6.78
CA PRO A 35 -36.17 1.50 -5.88
C PRO A 35 -35.03 2.05 -6.73
N ALA A 36 -34.73 3.34 -6.55
CA ALA A 36 -33.65 3.98 -7.27
C ALA A 36 -32.38 3.22 -6.91
N THR A 37 -31.89 2.42 -7.86
CA THR A 37 -30.60 1.73 -7.72
C THR A 37 -29.58 2.84 -7.63
N ALA A 38 -29.14 3.13 -6.40
CA ALA A 38 -28.17 4.18 -6.14
C ALA A 38 -26.94 3.82 -6.98
N ALA A 39 -26.71 4.61 -8.04
CA ALA A 39 -25.47 4.50 -8.80
C ALA A 39 -24.33 4.61 -7.78
N PRO A 40 -23.30 3.75 -7.86
CA PRO A 40 -22.21 3.79 -6.91
C PRO A 40 -21.66 5.22 -6.92
N THR A 41 -21.87 5.94 -5.82
CA THR A 41 -21.34 7.29 -5.65
C THR A 41 -19.86 7.18 -5.92
N THR A 42 -19.35 7.90 -6.92
CA THR A 42 -17.93 7.93 -7.24
C THR A 42 -17.21 8.42 -6.00
N THR A 43 -16.65 7.49 -5.22
CA THR A 43 -16.17 7.78 -3.87
C THR A 43 -14.93 8.65 -3.99
N THR A 44 -15.13 9.96 -3.92
CA THR A 44 -14.04 10.94 -3.87
C THR A 44 -13.08 10.49 -2.79
N ALA A 45 -11.82 10.24 -3.17
CA ALA A 45 -10.83 9.75 -2.23
C ALA A 45 -10.76 10.68 -1.01
N PRO A 46 -10.82 10.15 0.23
CA PRO A 46 -10.99 10.96 1.42
C PRO A 46 -9.84 11.95 1.59
N ARG A 47 -10.17 13.12 2.15
CA ARG A 47 -9.25 14.24 2.39
C ARG A 47 -9.17 14.55 3.91
N PRO A 48 -8.10 15.22 4.37
CA PRO A 48 -8.05 15.69 5.75
C PRO A 48 -9.26 16.58 6.09
N GLY A 49 -10.00 16.21 7.14
CA GLY A 49 -11.19 16.94 7.62
C GLY A 49 -12.54 16.46 7.06
N ASP A 50 -12.55 15.60 6.04
CA ASP A 50 -13.78 14.97 5.53
C ASP A 50 -14.45 14.11 6.62
N THR A 51 -15.78 13.96 6.58
CA THR A 51 -16.52 13.09 7.52
C THR A 51 -16.24 11.61 7.26
N CYS A 52 -16.13 10.82 8.33
CA CYS A 52 -16.07 9.35 8.27
C CYS A 52 -17.11 8.72 9.22
N THR A 53 -17.26 7.40 9.15
CA THR A 53 -18.22 6.60 9.92
C THR A 53 -17.49 5.64 10.87
N ALA A 54 -18.21 5.08 11.84
CA ALA A 54 -17.63 4.13 12.78
C ALA A 54 -17.09 2.85 12.10
N ALA A 55 -17.57 2.51 10.90
CA ALA A 55 -17.04 1.39 10.11
C ALA A 55 -15.61 1.65 9.62
N ASP A 56 -15.28 2.91 9.34
CA ASP A 56 -14.01 3.34 8.73
C ASP A 56 -12.85 3.40 9.74
N LEU A 57 -13.12 3.27 11.05
CA LEU A 57 -12.09 3.23 12.11
C LEU A 57 -11.02 2.15 11.85
N GLY A 58 -11.42 1.01 11.29
CA GLY A 58 -10.56 -0.10 10.87
C GLY A 58 -9.86 0.06 9.52
N THR A 59 -9.86 1.27 8.95
CA THR A 59 -9.32 1.56 7.61
C THR A 59 -8.32 2.72 7.62
N ARG A 60 -7.51 2.79 6.56
CA ARG A 60 -6.43 3.76 6.41
C ARG A 60 -6.26 4.09 4.93
N HIS A 61 -6.16 5.38 4.58
CA HIS A 61 -5.95 5.83 3.20
C HIS A 61 -4.73 6.73 3.05
N PRO A 62 -3.91 6.59 2.00
CA PRO A 62 -2.87 7.56 1.68
C PRO A 62 -3.49 8.83 1.10
N TYR A 63 -2.85 9.97 1.37
CA TYR A 63 -3.08 11.21 0.63
C TYR A 63 -1.75 11.86 0.25
N ILE A 64 -1.73 12.54 -0.88
CA ILE A 64 -0.53 13.17 -1.43
C ILE A 64 -0.42 14.59 -0.91
N LYS A 65 0.74 14.93 -0.35
CA LYS A 65 1.07 16.27 0.20
C LYS A 65 1.81 17.12 -0.83
N THR A 66 2.77 16.53 -1.54
CA THR A 66 3.57 17.20 -2.57
C THR A 66 3.85 16.27 -3.74
N THR A 67 4.02 16.84 -4.94
CA THR A 67 4.43 16.15 -6.16
C THR A 67 5.41 17.00 -6.96
N GLU A 68 6.44 16.36 -7.50
CA GLU A 68 7.40 16.91 -8.44
C GLU A 68 7.52 15.94 -9.63
N VAL A 69 7.59 16.46 -10.85
CA VAL A 69 7.74 15.67 -12.07
C VAL A 69 9.01 16.11 -12.80
N SER A 70 9.89 15.16 -13.16
CA SER A 70 11.15 15.47 -13.87
C SER A 70 11.46 14.46 -14.97
N PRO A 71 11.91 14.90 -16.17
CA PRO A 71 12.30 13.99 -17.24
C PRO A 71 13.60 13.26 -16.90
N THR A 72 13.58 11.93 -16.98
CA THR A 72 14.69 11.02 -16.67
C THR A 72 15.04 10.19 -17.89
N ILE A 73 16.32 10.18 -18.28
CA ILE A 73 16.84 9.34 -19.37
C ILE A 73 17.44 8.07 -18.77
N THR A 74 16.91 6.91 -19.15
CA THR A 74 17.38 5.61 -18.65
C THR A 74 18.48 5.03 -19.53
N HIS A 75 18.39 5.24 -20.85
CA HIS A 75 19.39 4.83 -21.84
C HIS A 75 19.57 5.93 -22.88
N PHE A 76 20.80 6.11 -23.38
CA PHE A 76 21.14 7.16 -24.34
C PHE A 76 22.27 6.73 -25.29
N LYS A 77 22.31 7.33 -26.49
CA LYS A 77 23.48 7.34 -27.38
C LYS A 77 23.38 8.47 -28.41
N GLY A 78 24.46 9.24 -28.58
CA GLY A 78 24.65 10.09 -29.75
C GLY A 78 24.87 9.25 -31.02
N TRP A 79 24.15 9.57 -32.09
CA TRP A 79 24.15 8.86 -33.36
C TRP A 79 24.21 9.86 -34.51
N TYR A 80 25.14 9.66 -35.45
CA TYR A 80 25.31 10.54 -36.60
C TYR A 80 24.78 9.87 -37.86
N VAL A 81 23.93 10.57 -38.60
CA VAL A 81 23.34 10.11 -39.86
C VAL A 81 23.87 11.01 -40.97
N THR A 82 24.56 10.41 -41.94
CA THR A 82 25.13 11.14 -43.07
C THR A 82 24.07 11.34 -44.15
N GLU A 83 24.33 12.24 -45.09
CA GLU A 83 23.62 12.18 -46.37
C GLU A 83 23.84 10.80 -47.02
N GLY A 84 22.82 10.29 -47.72
CA GLY A 84 22.82 8.94 -48.31
C GLY A 84 22.68 7.76 -47.33
N THR A 85 22.70 7.97 -46.01
CA THR A 85 22.47 6.90 -45.00
C THR A 85 21.18 7.07 -44.19
N THR A 86 20.24 7.88 -44.67
CA THR A 86 18.89 8.00 -44.11
C THR A 86 18.09 6.70 -44.23
N GLY A 87 17.15 6.47 -43.32
CA GLY A 87 16.33 5.27 -43.24
C GLY A 87 16.30 4.61 -41.85
N ASN A 88 15.89 3.34 -41.80
CA ASN A 88 15.77 2.57 -40.56
C ASN A 88 17.15 2.11 -40.03
N HIS A 89 17.51 2.53 -38.82
CA HIS A 89 18.70 2.06 -38.09
C HIS A 89 18.31 1.44 -36.75
N THR A 90 19.07 0.44 -36.31
CA THR A 90 18.98 -0.11 -34.94
C THR A 90 20.19 0.36 -34.14
N VAL A 91 19.94 1.21 -33.14
CA VAL A 91 20.96 1.90 -32.35
C VAL A 91 21.01 1.29 -30.95
N THR A 92 22.06 0.53 -30.65
CA THR A 92 22.33 0.04 -29.29
C THR A 92 22.77 1.19 -28.40
N THR A 93 21.92 1.55 -27.44
CA THR A 93 22.09 2.60 -26.43
C THR A 93 22.75 2.06 -25.16
N SER A 94 23.45 2.92 -24.41
CA SER A 94 24.01 2.56 -23.10
C SER A 94 23.15 3.11 -21.96
N THR A 95 23.06 2.34 -20.88
CA THR A 95 22.35 2.70 -19.65
C THR A 95 22.99 3.93 -19.00
N GLN A 96 22.15 4.93 -18.69
CA GLN A 96 22.53 6.19 -18.05
C GLN A 96 22.04 6.24 -16.60
N THR A 97 20.88 5.65 -16.30
CA THR A 97 20.28 5.66 -14.96
C THR A 97 19.34 4.48 -14.80
N THR A 98 19.58 3.66 -13.76
CA THR A 98 18.59 2.68 -13.29
C THR A 98 17.52 3.40 -12.48
N ILE A 99 16.26 3.20 -12.86
CA ILE A 99 15.09 3.66 -12.10
C ILE A 99 14.62 2.56 -11.14
N SER A 100 13.95 2.93 -10.03
CA SER A 100 13.32 2.00 -9.09
C SER A 100 12.12 2.64 -8.40
N VAL A 101 10.96 1.98 -8.45
CA VAL A 101 9.73 2.44 -7.75
C VAL A 101 9.86 2.18 -6.24
N SER A 102 9.38 3.10 -5.39
CA SER A 102 9.41 2.98 -3.93
C SER A 102 8.33 3.82 -3.22
N VAL A 103 7.93 3.37 -2.02
CA VAL A 103 7.03 4.09 -1.10
C VAL A 103 7.55 3.90 0.34
N GLY A 104 7.75 5.00 1.06
CA GLY A 104 8.30 4.99 2.41
C GLY A 104 9.81 4.68 2.42
N LEU A 105 10.27 3.98 3.45
CA LEU A 105 11.67 3.53 3.58
C LEU A 105 11.94 2.16 2.94
N ASN A 106 10.89 1.46 2.49
CA ASN A 106 11.00 0.12 1.93
C ASN A 106 11.07 0.17 0.39
N ASN A 107 12.06 -0.51 -0.19
CA ASN A 107 12.23 -0.64 -1.63
C ASN A 107 11.28 -1.70 -2.26
N ASN A 108 10.16 -1.99 -1.62
CA ASN A 108 9.21 -3.03 -2.02
C ASN A 108 7.79 -2.49 -1.91
N ILE A 109 6.97 -2.74 -2.94
CA ILE A 109 5.57 -2.29 -3.00
C ILE A 109 4.67 -3.46 -2.55
N GLU A 110 4.75 -3.77 -1.26
CA GLU A 110 3.81 -4.69 -0.60
C GLU A 110 2.60 -3.90 -0.06
N GLY A 111 1.40 -4.44 -0.28
CA GLY A 111 0.15 -3.92 0.27
C GLY A 111 -0.59 -2.88 -0.57
N SER A 112 -1.89 -2.80 -0.33
CA SER A 112 -2.80 -1.89 -1.02
C SER A 112 -2.45 -0.42 -0.80
N PHE A 113 -1.91 -0.06 0.38
CA PHE A 113 -1.61 1.33 0.71
C PHE A 113 -0.50 1.91 -0.19
N ALA A 114 0.53 1.13 -0.50
CA ALA A 114 1.61 1.57 -1.39
C ALA A 114 1.10 1.76 -2.83
N ALA A 115 0.33 0.79 -3.35
CA ALA A 115 -0.29 0.89 -4.67
C ALA A 115 -1.29 2.07 -4.78
N GLU A 116 -2.13 2.28 -3.76
CA GLU A 116 -3.06 3.41 -3.67
C GLU A 116 -2.32 4.75 -3.57
N THR A 117 -1.17 4.81 -2.89
CA THR A 117 -0.30 6.00 -2.85
C THR A 117 0.20 6.35 -4.24
N LEU A 118 0.77 5.38 -4.97
CA LEU A 118 1.31 5.61 -6.31
C LEU A 118 0.19 5.95 -7.32
N GLY A 119 -0.96 5.29 -7.23
CA GLY A 119 -2.14 5.63 -8.04
C GLY A 119 -2.60 7.07 -7.82
N LYS A 120 -2.74 7.50 -6.55
CA LYS A 120 -3.09 8.90 -6.21
C LYS A 120 -2.03 9.89 -6.68
N ALA A 121 -0.74 9.55 -6.57
CA ALA A 121 0.35 10.38 -7.08
C ALA A 121 0.25 10.61 -8.60
N GLY A 122 -0.02 9.55 -9.38
CA GLY A 122 -0.28 9.65 -10.82
C GLY A 122 -1.48 10.53 -11.15
N VAL A 123 -2.60 10.32 -10.47
CA VAL A 123 -3.82 11.15 -10.62
C VAL A 123 -3.54 12.62 -10.31
N SER A 124 -2.80 12.94 -9.25
CA SER A 124 -2.49 14.33 -8.88
C SER A 124 -1.61 15.09 -9.87
N VAL A 125 -0.87 14.39 -10.75
CA VAL A 125 -0.07 15.02 -11.82
C VAL A 125 -0.62 14.74 -13.23
N GLY A 126 -1.77 14.08 -13.36
CA GLY A 126 -2.38 13.72 -14.64
C GLY A 126 -1.58 12.70 -15.47
N LEU A 127 -0.75 11.86 -14.84
CA LEU A 127 0.09 10.88 -15.52
C LEU A 127 -0.28 9.44 -15.14
N ASN A 128 -0.21 8.53 -16.12
CA ASN A 128 -0.24 7.10 -15.84
C ASN A 128 1.15 6.66 -15.34
N VAL A 129 1.23 6.22 -14.08
CA VAL A 129 2.48 5.86 -13.38
C VAL A 129 2.46 4.40 -12.96
N LYS A 130 3.64 3.81 -12.79
CA LYS A 130 3.77 2.43 -12.31
C LYS A 130 3.35 2.32 -10.84
N VAL A 131 2.43 1.42 -10.55
CA VAL A 131 1.94 1.13 -9.19
C VAL A 131 2.56 -0.12 -8.56
N GLU A 132 3.42 -0.82 -9.30
CA GLU A 132 4.14 -2.02 -8.87
C GLU A 132 5.65 -1.74 -8.79
N TYR A 133 6.40 -2.58 -8.07
CA TYR A 133 7.86 -2.52 -8.11
C TYR A 133 8.38 -2.81 -9.51
N SER A 134 9.07 -1.83 -10.12
CA SER A 134 9.84 -2.06 -11.34
C SER A 134 11.18 -1.35 -11.24
N SER A 135 12.25 -2.04 -11.62
CA SER A 135 13.55 -1.45 -11.91
C SER A 135 13.97 -1.73 -13.37
N THR A 136 14.85 -0.90 -13.92
CA THR A 136 15.41 -1.13 -15.26
C THR A 136 16.76 -1.85 -15.17
N SER A 137 16.98 -2.82 -16.06
CA SER A 137 18.28 -3.52 -16.19
C SER A 137 19.43 -2.53 -16.37
N SER A 138 20.63 -2.94 -15.95
CA SER A 138 21.89 -2.24 -16.22
C SER A 138 22.44 -2.50 -17.62
N GLU A 139 21.84 -3.42 -18.38
CA GLU A 139 22.27 -3.86 -19.71
C GLU A 139 21.96 -2.85 -20.83
N SER A 140 22.83 -2.79 -21.84
CA SER A 140 22.62 -1.97 -23.04
C SER A 140 21.40 -2.42 -23.84
N ASN A 141 20.59 -1.47 -24.30
CA ASN A 141 19.29 -1.73 -24.92
C ASN A 141 19.23 -1.12 -26.34
N SER A 142 18.52 -1.74 -27.28
CA SER A 142 18.44 -1.26 -28.67
C SER A 142 17.17 -0.47 -28.93
N VAL A 143 17.31 0.66 -29.62
CA VAL A 143 16.21 1.46 -30.19
C VAL A 143 16.22 1.27 -31.71
N ALA A 144 15.08 0.96 -32.32
CA ALA A 144 14.92 1.02 -33.78
C ALA A 144 14.27 2.35 -34.16
N TRP A 145 14.87 3.09 -35.10
CA TRP A 145 14.38 4.42 -35.48
C TRP A 145 14.58 4.71 -36.97
N ASN A 146 13.66 5.47 -37.57
CA ASN A 146 13.75 5.92 -38.95
C ASN A 146 14.29 7.37 -39.03
N PHE A 147 15.48 7.53 -39.59
CA PHE A 147 16.15 8.81 -39.72
C PHE A 147 15.94 9.38 -41.13
N ASN A 148 14.93 10.24 -41.28
CA ASN A 148 14.52 10.78 -42.59
C ASN A 148 15.40 11.95 -43.10
N GLN A 149 16.31 12.47 -42.28
CA GLN A 149 17.20 13.60 -42.61
C GLN A 149 18.61 13.34 -42.03
N PRO A 150 19.68 13.84 -42.67
CA PRO A 150 21.03 13.80 -42.07
C PRO A 150 21.11 14.67 -40.81
N GLY A 151 22.14 14.44 -39.99
CA GLY A 151 22.42 15.21 -38.77
C GLY A 151 22.85 14.35 -37.58
N TYR A 152 23.06 15.01 -36.45
CA TYR A 152 23.42 14.38 -35.18
C TYR A 152 22.18 14.26 -34.27
N TYR A 153 21.90 13.04 -33.81
CA TYR A 153 20.71 12.65 -33.07
C TYR A 153 21.08 12.05 -31.72
N GLY A 154 20.37 12.43 -30.66
CA GLY A 154 20.36 11.75 -29.37
C GLY A 154 19.26 10.70 -29.36
N VAL A 155 19.63 9.44 -29.46
CA VAL A 155 18.72 8.29 -29.42
C VAL A 155 18.59 7.83 -27.96
N TYR A 156 17.36 7.69 -27.46
CA TYR A 156 17.11 7.53 -26.03
C TYR A 156 15.98 6.55 -25.70
N LYS A 157 16.02 6.04 -24.46
CA LYS A 157 14.86 5.49 -23.73
C LYS A 157 14.73 6.25 -22.42
N GLY A 158 13.59 6.90 -22.18
CA GLY A 158 13.37 7.76 -21.01
C GLY A 158 11.98 7.61 -20.40
N THR A 159 11.71 8.36 -19.34
CA THR A 159 10.44 8.36 -18.60
C THR A 159 10.31 9.67 -17.83
N LYS A 160 9.09 10.06 -17.45
CA LYS A 160 8.92 11.07 -16.39
C LYS A 160 9.04 10.38 -15.05
N LYS A 161 9.93 10.87 -14.19
CA LYS A 161 10.01 10.50 -12.77
C LYS A 161 9.00 11.36 -12.01
N VAL A 162 8.24 10.75 -11.12
CA VAL A 162 7.32 11.43 -10.21
C VAL A 162 7.77 11.15 -8.78
N THR A 163 8.10 12.19 -8.04
CA THR A 163 8.53 12.13 -6.65
C THR A 163 7.66 13.02 -5.78
N GLY A 164 7.60 12.73 -4.47
CA GLY A 164 6.82 13.56 -3.57
C GLY A 164 6.71 12.97 -2.17
N THR A 165 5.81 13.57 -1.39
CA THR A 165 5.52 13.15 -0.01
C THR A 165 4.04 12.78 0.15
N TYR A 166 3.78 11.79 0.99
CA TYR A 166 2.44 11.34 1.37
C TYR A 166 2.23 11.40 2.89
N GLY A 167 0.97 11.44 3.31
CA GLY A 167 0.55 11.20 4.68
C GLY A 167 -0.51 10.11 4.77
N SER A 168 -0.80 9.67 5.99
CA SER A 168 -1.93 8.79 6.30
C SER A 168 -3.19 9.59 6.62
N LEU A 169 -4.34 9.08 6.19
CA LEU A 169 -5.64 9.40 6.77
C LEU A 169 -6.17 8.19 7.54
N ASN A 170 -6.61 8.45 8.76
CA ASN A 170 -7.26 7.49 9.64
C ASN A 170 -8.57 8.13 10.13
N CYS A 171 -9.66 7.36 10.21
CA CYS A 171 -10.91 7.86 10.79
C CYS A 171 -10.76 7.96 12.31
N ASN A 172 -11.13 9.09 12.92
CA ASN A 172 -11.11 9.27 14.37
C ASN A 172 -12.12 10.31 14.85
N ARG A 173 -12.47 10.27 16.14
CA ARG A 173 -13.21 11.34 16.81
C ARG A 173 -12.40 12.63 16.86
N VAL A 174 -13.03 13.75 16.53
CA VAL A 174 -12.49 15.11 16.62
C VAL A 174 -13.49 15.98 17.37
N GLN A 175 -13.00 16.75 18.36
CA GLN A 175 -13.85 17.72 19.05
C GLN A 175 -14.09 18.94 18.15
N GLN A 176 -15.33 19.37 18.04
CA GLN A 176 -15.73 20.55 17.26
C GLN A 176 -15.72 21.81 18.13
N GLY A 177 -15.82 22.99 17.51
CA GLY A 177 -15.74 24.28 18.21
C GLY A 177 -16.89 24.58 19.19
N ASP A 178 -17.99 23.82 19.12
CA ASP A 178 -19.11 23.84 20.07
C ASP A 178 -18.94 22.83 21.23
N GLY A 179 -17.79 22.13 21.28
CA GLY A 179 -17.50 21.10 22.28
C GLY A 179 -18.04 19.71 21.95
N SER A 180 -18.85 19.56 20.90
CA SER A 180 -19.36 18.26 20.41
C SER A 180 -18.25 17.40 19.79
N TRP A 181 -18.54 16.14 19.51
CA TRP A 181 -17.60 15.22 18.85
C TRP A 181 -18.18 14.68 17.55
N ALA A 182 -17.36 14.66 16.50
CA ALA A 182 -17.71 14.09 15.20
C ALA A 182 -16.56 13.20 14.69
N LEU A 183 -16.89 12.19 13.89
CA LEU A 183 -15.90 11.39 13.17
C LEU A 183 -15.40 12.10 11.93
N LYS A 184 -14.08 12.26 11.82
CA LYS A 184 -13.41 12.84 10.65
C LYS A 184 -12.16 12.07 10.26
N TRP A 185 -11.81 12.11 8.99
CA TRP A 185 -10.50 11.70 8.48
C TRP A 185 -9.44 12.67 8.99
N ILE A 186 -8.62 12.23 9.93
CA ILE A 186 -7.48 13.00 10.46
C ILE A 186 -6.18 12.53 9.83
N GLU A 187 -5.19 13.42 9.78
CA GLU A 187 -3.81 13.00 9.49
C GLU A 187 -3.32 12.06 10.60
N GLY A 188 -2.99 10.82 10.23
CA GLY A 188 -2.34 9.86 11.11
C GLY A 188 -0.86 10.19 11.33
N PRO A 189 -0.19 9.55 12.30
CA PRO A 189 1.23 9.80 12.59
C PRO A 189 2.17 9.39 11.43
N ASP A 190 1.69 8.51 10.54
CA ASP A 190 2.49 7.96 9.46
C ASP A 190 2.50 8.85 8.21
N GLY A 191 3.68 8.97 7.60
CA GLY A 191 3.88 9.55 6.27
C GLY A 191 5.19 9.09 5.67
N GLY A 192 5.54 9.60 4.49
CA GLY A 192 6.82 9.25 3.87
C GLY A 192 7.02 9.88 2.49
N ASN A 193 8.12 9.49 1.86
CA ASN A 193 8.46 9.85 0.49
C ASN A 193 8.00 8.75 -0.48
N PHE A 194 7.72 9.09 -1.72
CA PHE A 194 7.50 8.10 -2.79
C PHE A 194 8.31 8.45 -4.04
N THR A 195 8.64 7.43 -4.84
CA THR A 195 9.19 7.57 -6.18
C THR A 195 8.47 6.61 -7.11
N THR A 196 7.94 7.11 -8.22
CA THR A 196 7.44 6.31 -9.34
C THR A 196 7.80 6.95 -10.68
N TYR A 197 7.45 6.27 -11.76
CA TYR A 197 7.81 6.60 -13.13
C TYR A 197 6.62 6.32 -14.06
N THR A 198 6.53 7.02 -15.18
CA THR A 198 5.60 6.68 -16.26
C THR A 198 6.02 5.39 -16.98
N THR A 199 5.30 5.05 -18.06
CA THR A 199 5.83 4.18 -19.10
C THR A 199 7.16 4.69 -19.64
N LEU A 200 8.00 3.77 -20.13
CA LEU A 200 9.19 4.15 -20.90
C LEU A 200 8.78 4.66 -22.28
N GLU A 201 9.33 5.79 -22.68
CA GLU A 201 9.21 6.40 -24.00
C GLU A 201 10.55 6.25 -24.74
N GLU A 202 10.50 5.77 -25.98
CA GLU A 202 11.68 5.63 -26.85
C GLU A 202 11.64 6.67 -27.96
N GLY A 203 12.79 7.26 -28.31
CA GLY A 203 12.84 8.31 -29.31
C GLY A 203 14.23 8.66 -29.81
N ALA A 204 14.26 9.57 -30.79
CA ALA A 204 15.46 10.29 -31.18
C ALA A 204 15.14 11.79 -31.33
N VAL A 205 16.10 12.65 -31.00
CA VAL A 205 15.97 14.10 -31.11
C VAL A 205 17.29 14.72 -31.58
N ARG A 206 17.25 15.78 -32.38
CA ARG A 206 18.42 16.54 -32.84
C ARG A 206 18.53 17.88 -32.13
N CYS A 207 19.67 18.54 -32.31
CA CYS A 207 19.91 19.90 -31.84
C CYS A 207 19.07 20.99 -32.54
N GLN A 208 18.46 20.69 -33.69
CA GLN A 208 17.61 21.61 -34.44
C GLN A 208 16.11 21.46 -34.16
N ASP A 209 15.70 20.41 -33.44
CA ASP A 209 14.29 20.14 -33.16
C ASP A 209 13.82 21.02 -31.98
N GLN A 210 12.70 21.72 -32.12
CA GLN A 210 12.15 22.53 -31.01
C GLN A 210 11.21 21.68 -30.15
N VAL A 211 11.54 21.52 -28.86
CA VAL A 211 10.85 20.60 -27.93
C VAL A 211 10.55 21.29 -26.58
N PRO A 212 9.50 20.89 -25.84
CA PRO A 212 9.17 21.50 -24.54
C PRO A 212 10.25 21.23 -23.49
N GLU A 213 10.57 22.21 -22.65
CA GLU A 213 11.70 22.13 -21.70
C GLU A 213 11.57 20.99 -20.67
N ASP A 214 10.36 20.72 -20.16
CA ASP A 214 10.07 19.61 -19.24
C ASP A 214 9.94 18.23 -19.92
N SER A 215 10.25 18.13 -21.22
CA SER A 215 10.13 16.89 -21.97
C SER A 215 11.36 15.98 -21.83
N ILE A 216 11.14 14.68 -22.04
CA ILE A 216 12.21 13.69 -22.15
C ILE A 216 13.13 14.04 -23.34
N MET A 217 12.59 14.62 -24.42
CA MET A 217 13.35 15.10 -25.58
C MET A 217 14.32 16.24 -25.22
N ALA A 218 13.88 17.25 -24.46
CA ALA A 218 14.77 18.33 -23.99
C ALA A 218 15.89 17.79 -23.10
N LYS A 219 15.59 16.80 -22.24
CA LYS A 219 16.61 16.12 -21.44
C LYS A 219 17.60 15.35 -22.32
N ALA A 220 17.13 14.72 -23.40
CA ALA A 220 17.98 14.02 -24.37
C ALA A 220 18.83 14.97 -25.23
N GLN A 221 18.31 16.15 -25.63
CA GLN A 221 19.11 17.21 -26.27
C GLN A 221 20.20 17.75 -25.34
N THR A 222 19.89 17.89 -24.05
CA THR A 222 20.88 18.30 -23.04
C THR A 222 22.02 17.29 -22.94
N LEU A 223 21.72 15.98 -23.02
CA LEU A 223 22.73 14.91 -23.07
C LEU A 223 23.43 14.78 -24.43
N LEU A 224 22.85 15.32 -25.50
CA LEU A 224 23.46 15.40 -26.84
C LEU A 224 24.51 16.51 -26.95
N ASP A 225 24.58 17.40 -25.95
CA ASP A 225 25.53 18.51 -25.84
C ASP A 225 25.51 19.46 -27.06
N CYS A 226 24.29 19.84 -27.46
CA CYS A 226 24.01 20.69 -28.60
C CYS A 226 24.63 22.11 -28.56
N GLY A 227 25.24 22.51 -27.44
CA GLY A 227 25.96 23.77 -27.30
C GLY A 227 27.43 23.71 -27.71
N SER A 228 28.08 22.54 -27.62
CA SER A 228 29.53 22.44 -27.71
C SER A 228 30.07 22.34 -29.14
N ALA A 229 31.39 22.48 -29.26
CA ALA A 229 32.09 22.38 -30.54
C ALA A 229 31.91 21.01 -31.22
N ALA A 230 31.67 19.93 -30.47
CA ALA A 230 31.47 18.59 -31.03
C ALA A 230 30.11 18.45 -31.76
N ALA A 231 29.08 19.19 -31.32
CA ALA A 231 27.78 19.24 -32.02
C ALA A 231 27.77 20.23 -33.19
N LYS A 232 28.73 21.16 -33.25
CA LYS A 232 28.87 22.17 -34.32
C LYS A 232 29.91 21.84 -35.38
N ALA A 233 30.76 20.84 -35.14
CA ALA A 233 31.76 20.42 -36.11
C ALA A 233 31.13 19.61 -37.25
N GLU A 234 31.40 20.02 -38.48
CA GLU A 234 31.16 19.21 -39.67
C GLU A 234 32.11 18.01 -39.64
N HIS A 235 31.68 16.92 -39.00
CA HIS A 235 32.45 15.68 -38.91
C HIS A 235 32.13 14.78 -40.12
N PRO A 236 33.08 14.59 -41.06
CA PRO A 236 32.85 13.76 -42.24
C PRO A 236 32.69 12.28 -41.87
N ALA A 237 32.01 11.54 -42.76
CA ALA A 237 31.59 10.17 -42.53
C ALA A 237 32.74 9.19 -42.24
N GLY A 238 32.63 8.43 -41.14
CA GLY A 238 33.56 7.33 -40.84
C GLY A 238 33.21 6.60 -39.55
N ALA A 239 33.01 5.28 -39.62
CA ALA A 239 32.81 4.46 -38.43
C ALA A 239 34.15 4.24 -37.71
N VAL A 240 34.32 4.81 -36.52
CA VAL A 240 35.47 4.54 -35.64
C VAL A 240 35.00 3.65 -34.48
N ALA A 241 35.39 2.37 -34.51
CA ALA A 241 35.28 1.50 -33.34
C ALA A 241 36.17 2.06 -32.21
N PRO A 242 35.74 1.97 -30.93
CA PRO A 242 36.44 2.63 -29.83
C PRO A 242 37.89 2.14 -29.71
N THR A 243 38.85 3.04 -29.98
CA THR A 243 40.27 2.75 -29.91
C THR A 243 40.70 2.41 -28.48
N ALA A 244 41.60 1.43 -28.35
CA ALA A 244 41.96 0.82 -27.07
C ALA A 244 42.56 1.79 -26.02
N GLN A 245 42.93 3.01 -26.41
CA GLN A 245 43.41 4.06 -25.50
C GLN A 245 42.32 4.58 -24.55
N GLN A 246 41.07 4.76 -25.00
CA GLN A 246 39.97 5.20 -24.10
C GLN A 246 39.64 4.18 -23.00
N LYS A 247 40.06 2.92 -23.16
CA LYS A 247 39.94 1.87 -22.13
C LYS A 247 41.05 1.92 -21.08
N ARG A 248 42.14 2.66 -21.32
CA ARG A 248 43.33 2.73 -20.45
C ARG A 248 43.24 3.89 -19.46
N ASP A 249 42.83 5.07 -19.92
CA ASP A 249 42.82 6.27 -19.07
C ASP A 249 41.71 6.24 -18.00
N ARG A 250 40.66 5.42 -18.22
CA ARG A 250 39.61 5.15 -17.20
C ARG A 250 40.05 4.16 -16.12
N LEU A 251 41.23 3.54 -16.22
CA LEU A 251 41.81 2.66 -15.19
C LEU A 251 42.80 3.38 -14.25
N VAL A 252 43.02 4.69 -14.44
CA VAL A 252 43.97 5.49 -13.63
C VAL A 252 43.25 6.63 -12.88
N GLN A 253 42.10 6.32 -12.28
CA GLN A 253 41.61 7.07 -11.12
C GLN A 253 41.84 6.23 -9.85
N ARG A 254 42.69 6.78 -8.98
CA ARG A 254 43.17 6.19 -7.73
C ARG A 254 41.99 5.93 -6.78
N PRO A 255 41.93 4.79 -6.08
CA PRO A 255 40.88 4.56 -5.08
C PRO A 255 40.98 5.61 -3.96
N ALA A 256 39.86 6.28 -3.69
CA ALA A 256 39.71 7.11 -2.50
C ALA A 256 39.60 6.22 -1.24
N PRO A 257 39.98 6.72 -0.04
CA PRO A 257 40.03 5.88 1.15
C PRO A 257 38.65 5.37 1.58
N THR A 258 38.54 4.07 1.86
CA THR A 258 37.41 3.49 2.59
C THR A 258 37.49 3.84 4.07
N SER A 259 37.22 5.11 4.40
CA SER A 259 37.08 5.64 5.76
C SER A 259 35.70 6.25 5.95
N GLY A 260 34.66 5.46 5.68
CA GLY A 260 33.27 5.74 6.07
C GLY A 260 32.84 4.69 7.09
N THR A 261 32.57 5.13 8.32
CA THR A 261 32.31 4.23 9.45
C THR A 261 31.06 3.38 9.22
N TYR A 262 31.21 2.05 9.19
CA TYR A 262 30.08 1.16 9.41
C TYR A 262 29.54 1.40 10.81
N THR A 263 28.39 2.08 10.90
CA THR A 263 27.54 1.96 12.09
C THR A 263 26.98 0.55 12.07
N GLU A 264 27.40 -0.32 12.99
CA GLU A 264 26.75 -1.62 13.17
C GLU A 264 25.24 -1.39 13.37
N PRO A 265 24.34 -2.16 12.74
CA PRO A 265 22.95 -2.26 13.18
C PRO A 265 22.97 -2.60 14.66
N SER A 266 22.30 -1.78 15.49
CA SER A 266 22.60 -1.70 16.94
C SER A 266 22.64 -3.07 17.60
N LYS A 267 23.86 -3.50 17.92
CA LYS A 267 24.20 -4.81 18.46
C LYS A 267 23.57 -4.89 19.85
N ALA A 268 22.52 -5.72 20.01
CA ALA A 268 21.66 -5.73 21.19
C ALA A 268 22.43 -5.88 22.52
N THR A 269 22.77 -4.74 23.14
CA THR A 269 23.71 -4.64 24.26
C THR A 269 23.02 -4.87 25.60
N GLY A 270 22.80 -6.15 25.89
CA GLY A 270 22.48 -6.64 27.22
C GLY A 270 21.01 -6.56 27.60
N ARG A 271 20.71 -7.18 28.75
CA ARG A 271 19.42 -7.01 29.41
C ARG A 271 19.37 -5.62 30.03
N SER A 272 18.73 -4.67 29.35
CA SER A 272 18.11 -3.56 30.06
C SER A 272 17.20 -4.15 31.15
N ALA A 273 17.27 -3.61 32.36
CA ALA A 273 16.32 -3.98 33.39
C ALA A 273 14.91 -3.63 32.85
N ARG A 274 13.99 -4.61 32.83
CA ARG A 274 12.62 -4.37 32.33
C ARG A 274 12.05 -3.15 33.05
N ALA A 275 11.77 -2.10 32.30
CA ALA A 275 10.88 -1.05 32.76
C ALA A 275 9.57 -1.73 33.21
N ALA A 276 9.07 -1.37 34.39
CA ALA A 276 7.82 -1.92 34.87
C ALA A 276 6.70 -1.43 33.94
N LEU A 277 6.05 -2.36 33.24
CA LEU A 277 5.01 -2.05 32.26
C LEU A 277 3.81 -1.43 33.00
N ASP A 278 3.58 -0.14 32.79
CA ASP A 278 2.55 0.63 33.51
C ASP A 278 1.19 0.36 32.89
N CYS A 279 0.50 -0.65 33.41
CA CYS A 279 -0.79 -1.10 32.90
C CYS A 279 -1.95 -0.46 33.67
N GLN A 280 -2.94 0.06 32.93
CA GLN A 280 -4.21 0.50 33.51
C GLN A 280 -4.85 -0.64 34.35
N ALA A 281 -5.48 -0.26 35.46
CA ALA A 281 -6.26 -1.20 36.27
C ALA A 281 -7.46 -1.78 35.49
N SER A 282 -8.02 -1.00 34.57
CA SER A 282 -9.10 -1.38 33.68
C SER A 282 -8.71 -2.53 32.75
N VAL A 283 -9.59 -3.53 32.66
CA VAL A 283 -9.46 -4.69 31.79
C VAL A 283 -10.52 -4.60 30.69
N TYR A 284 -10.15 -4.99 29.48
CA TYR A 284 -10.99 -4.89 28.30
C TYR A 284 -11.03 -6.18 27.49
N LYS A 285 -12.15 -6.42 26.82
CA LYS A 285 -12.26 -7.32 25.66
C LYS A 285 -12.31 -6.46 24.41
N ILE A 286 -11.33 -6.63 23.52
CA ILE A 286 -11.41 -6.16 22.14
C ILE A 286 -12.18 -7.22 21.37
N ALA A 287 -13.30 -6.87 20.72
CA ALA A 287 -14.23 -7.87 20.20
C ALA A 287 -15.00 -7.45 18.95
N VAL A 288 -15.36 -8.44 18.14
CA VAL A 288 -16.56 -8.38 17.28
C VAL A 288 -17.73 -9.05 18.01
N PRO A 289 -19.01 -8.87 17.60
CA PRO A 289 -20.15 -9.42 18.31
C PRO A 289 -20.00 -10.93 18.61
N GLY A 290 -20.03 -11.29 19.90
CA GLY A 290 -19.91 -12.68 20.36
C GLY A 290 -18.52 -13.35 20.21
N LYS A 291 -17.49 -12.67 19.68
CA LYS A 291 -16.13 -13.20 19.57
C LYS A 291 -15.08 -12.12 19.93
N PRO A 292 -14.56 -12.11 21.18
CA PRO A 292 -13.36 -11.36 21.51
C PRO A 292 -12.10 -11.89 20.82
N LEU A 293 -11.07 -11.04 20.81
CA LEU A 293 -9.70 -11.39 20.49
C LEU A 293 -9.13 -12.22 21.64
N SER A 294 -8.91 -13.50 21.38
CA SER A 294 -8.41 -14.50 22.32
C SER A 294 -7.10 -15.09 21.78
N TRP A 295 -6.08 -15.22 22.63
CA TRP A 295 -4.85 -15.92 22.23
C TRP A 295 -5.07 -17.43 22.11
N GLY A 296 -4.43 -18.07 21.13
CA GLY A 296 -4.79 -19.38 20.60
C GLY A 296 -4.49 -20.60 21.51
N ALA A 297 -3.26 -20.77 21.99
CA ALA A 297 -2.86 -21.99 22.72
C ALA A 297 -1.65 -21.80 23.67
N PRO A 298 -1.79 -22.00 24.99
CA PRO A 298 -0.68 -21.97 25.96
C PRO A 298 0.51 -22.91 25.74
N VAL A 299 0.40 -23.86 24.80
CA VAL A 299 1.37 -24.95 24.62
C VAL A 299 2.35 -24.67 23.47
N LEU A 300 2.08 -23.68 22.62
CA LEU A 300 2.93 -23.30 21.48
C LEU A 300 3.23 -21.80 21.55
N ALA A 301 4.52 -21.45 21.67
CA ALA A 301 4.96 -20.06 21.83
C ALA A 301 4.63 -19.17 20.61
N ASP A 302 4.46 -19.77 19.43
CA ASP A 302 4.27 -19.09 18.14
C ASP A 302 2.79 -18.99 17.70
N ASP A 303 1.80 -19.31 18.56
CA ASP A 303 0.39 -19.16 18.20
C ASP A 303 -0.08 -17.69 18.23
N GLY A 304 -1.03 -17.36 17.37
CA GLY A 304 -1.54 -16.01 17.16
C GLY A 304 -2.76 -15.65 18.02
N VAL A 305 -3.10 -14.37 17.98
CA VAL A 305 -4.37 -13.82 18.45
C VAL A 305 -5.46 -14.14 17.43
N ARG A 306 -6.62 -14.62 17.91
CA ARG A 306 -7.72 -15.15 17.09
C ARG A 306 -9.06 -14.62 17.56
N LEU A 307 -10.06 -14.59 16.67
CA LEU A 307 -11.46 -14.44 17.06
C LEU A 307 -11.98 -15.75 17.65
N ARG A 308 -12.34 -15.77 18.95
CA ARG A 308 -13.00 -16.92 19.57
C ARG A 308 -14.10 -16.49 20.55
N PRO A 309 -15.18 -17.26 20.73
CA PRO A 309 -16.13 -17.05 21.81
C PRO A 309 -15.46 -17.13 23.19
N SER A 310 -15.89 -16.31 24.14
CA SER A 310 -15.52 -16.49 25.55
C SER A 310 -16.10 -17.79 26.10
N THR A 311 -15.30 -18.55 26.85
CA THR A 311 -15.74 -19.74 27.59
C THR A 311 -15.19 -19.68 29.02
N ILE A 312 -15.71 -20.52 29.93
CA ILE A 312 -15.15 -20.67 31.28
C ILE A 312 -13.70 -21.18 31.26
N PHE A 313 -13.28 -21.84 30.18
CA PHE A 313 -11.91 -22.34 29.97
C PHE A 313 -10.99 -21.30 29.31
N SER A 314 -11.50 -20.12 28.94
CA SER A 314 -10.71 -19.08 28.27
C SER A 314 -9.66 -18.43 29.18
N ALA A 315 -9.71 -18.63 30.51
CA ALA A 315 -8.64 -18.30 31.46
C ALA A 315 -8.01 -16.89 31.29
N HIS A 316 -8.84 -15.87 31.01
CA HIS A 316 -8.42 -14.48 30.72
C HIS A 316 -7.54 -14.31 29.47
N LEU A 317 -7.39 -15.32 28.60
CA LEU A 317 -6.72 -15.23 27.31
C LEU A 317 -7.45 -14.30 26.31
N ASP A 318 -8.71 -13.97 26.59
CA ASP A 318 -9.52 -12.98 25.86
C ASP A 318 -9.55 -11.59 26.53
N ASN A 319 -8.89 -11.43 27.69
CA ASN A 319 -8.82 -10.17 28.44
C ASN A 319 -7.49 -9.43 28.16
N TRP A 320 -7.58 -8.12 27.95
CA TRP A 320 -6.46 -7.24 27.61
C TRP A 320 -6.41 -6.03 28.55
N ARG A 321 -5.20 -5.53 28.84
CA ARG A 321 -4.98 -4.22 29.47
C ARG A 321 -4.25 -3.31 28.50
N LEU A 322 -4.52 -2.01 28.62
CA LEU A 322 -3.77 -0.97 27.93
C LEU A 322 -2.62 -0.52 28.83
N CYS A 323 -1.39 -0.55 28.33
CA CYS A 323 -0.19 -0.22 29.12
C CYS A 323 0.73 0.78 28.43
N ASN A 324 1.50 1.53 29.23
CA ASN A 324 2.32 2.68 28.82
C ASN A 324 1.49 3.65 27.95
N VAL A 325 0.28 4.00 28.42
CA VAL A 325 -0.76 4.66 27.61
C VAL A 325 -0.52 6.16 27.53
N THR A 326 -0.47 6.70 26.31
CA THR A 326 -0.53 8.16 26.05
C THR A 326 -1.75 8.49 25.18
N GLU A 327 -2.28 9.72 25.30
CA GLU A 327 -3.35 10.22 24.43
C GLU A 327 -2.90 11.50 23.71
N ARG A 328 -3.15 11.58 22.40
CA ARG A 328 -2.93 12.80 21.61
C ARG A 328 -4.07 12.97 20.60
N ASN A 329 -4.73 14.12 20.62
CA ASN A 329 -5.83 14.48 19.71
C ASN A 329 -6.93 13.39 19.60
N GLY A 330 -7.26 12.73 20.72
CA GLY A 330 -8.27 11.67 20.78
C GLY A 330 -7.76 10.26 20.40
N VAL A 331 -6.57 10.13 19.83
CA VAL A 331 -5.91 8.82 19.55
C VAL A 331 -5.15 8.37 20.79
N LEU A 332 -5.27 7.09 21.18
CA LEU A 332 -4.40 6.49 22.20
C LEU A 332 -3.18 5.85 21.54
N GLU A 333 -1.99 5.94 22.14
CA GLU A 333 -0.87 5.04 21.88
C GLU A 333 -0.69 4.13 23.10
N ALA A 334 -0.77 2.81 22.91
CA ALA A 334 -0.69 1.83 24.01
C ALA A 334 -0.02 0.52 23.57
N SER A 335 0.50 -0.23 24.54
CA SER A 335 0.80 -1.65 24.38
C SER A 335 -0.38 -2.48 24.87
N LEU A 336 -0.73 -3.54 24.14
CA LEU A 336 -1.86 -4.43 24.45
C LEU A 336 -1.34 -5.64 25.22
N TRP A 337 -1.49 -5.64 26.55
CA TRP A 337 -1.06 -6.73 27.41
C TRP A 337 -2.17 -7.76 27.59
N ASN A 338 -1.92 -9.03 27.27
CA ASN A 338 -2.87 -10.12 27.50
C ASN A 338 -2.79 -10.60 28.95
N TRP A 339 -3.92 -10.63 29.65
CA TRP A 339 -3.92 -11.00 31.08
C TRP A 339 -3.65 -12.49 31.28
N GLY A 340 -4.27 -13.36 30.47
CA GLY A 340 -4.16 -14.81 30.68
C GLY A 340 -2.80 -15.42 30.37
N ASN A 341 -2.03 -14.86 29.41
CA ASN A 341 -0.67 -15.35 29.10
C ASN A 341 0.48 -14.41 29.52
N GLY A 342 0.18 -13.18 29.94
CA GLY A 342 1.17 -12.20 30.41
C GLY A 342 2.07 -11.58 29.34
N GLY A 343 1.83 -11.87 28.05
CA GLY A 343 2.55 -11.31 26.91
C GLY A 343 1.90 -10.04 26.36
N CYS A 344 2.66 -9.29 25.56
CA CYS A 344 2.19 -8.13 24.81
C CYS A 344 1.91 -8.53 23.36
N ALA A 345 0.86 -7.97 22.75
CA ALA A 345 0.58 -8.18 21.33
C ALA A 345 1.72 -7.63 20.45
N THR A 346 2.04 -8.31 19.35
CA THR A 346 3.15 -7.93 18.47
C THR A 346 2.97 -8.42 17.03
N ILE A 347 3.71 -7.82 16.09
CA ILE A 347 3.89 -8.32 14.72
C ILE A 347 5.26 -9.00 14.60
N ALA A 348 5.34 -10.14 13.90
CA ALA A 348 6.58 -10.92 13.78
C ALA A 348 7.67 -10.18 12.97
N GLY A 349 8.82 -9.93 13.61
CA GLY A 349 9.88 -9.05 13.09
C GLY A 349 10.72 -9.56 11.90
N GLN A 350 10.44 -10.71 11.28
CA GLN A 350 11.21 -11.20 10.13
C GLN A 350 10.77 -10.58 8.78
N ASN A 351 9.48 -10.29 8.60
CA ASN A 351 9.02 -9.28 7.64
C ASN A 351 7.83 -8.54 8.29
N PRO A 352 8.09 -7.53 9.12
CA PRO A 352 7.02 -6.83 9.84
C PRO A 352 6.14 -5.99 8.91
N ALA A 353 6.57 -5.68 7.68
CA ALA A 353 5.74 -4.97 6.71
C ALA A 353 4.79 -5.90 5.91
N ALA A 354 4.90 -7.22 6.06
CA ALA A 354 4.16 -8.18 5.26
C ALA A 354 2.63 -8.03 5.41
N GLU A 355 1.94 -7.95 4.28
CA GLU A 355 0.48 -8.04 4.24
C GLU A 355 -0.02 -9.34 4.89
N ARG A 356 -1.15 -9.24 5.60
CA ARG A 356 -1.81 -10.36 6.27
C ARG A 356 -0.96 -11.10 7.32
N ALA A 357 0.17 -10.53 7.76
CA ALA A 357 0.96 -11.04 8.88
C ALA A 357 0.10 -11.17 10.15
N VAL A 358 0.28 -12.24 10.90
CA VAL A 358 -0.54 -12.59 12.08
C VAL A 358 -0.12 -11.75 13.28
N LEU A 359 -1.12 -11.22 14.01
CA LEU A 359 -0.91 -10.63 15.32
C LEU A 359 -0.61 -11.74 16.34
N MET A 360 0.56 -11.70 16.96
CA MET A 360 1.05 -12.68 17.93
C MET A 360 1.12 -12.07 19.34
N THR A 361 1.54 -12.85 20.34
CA THR A 361 1.94 -12.32 21.65
C THR A 361 3.38 -12.70 21.96
N ALA A 362 4.18 -11.76 22.44
CA ALA A 362 5.57 -11.97 22.82
C ALA A 362 5.83 -11.44 24.25
N PRO A 363 6.99 -11.76 24.87
CA PRO A 363 7.41 -11.10 26.10
C PRO A 363 7.47 -9.58 25.90
N CYS A 364 6.85 -8.83 26.82
CA CYS A 364 6.74 -7.37 26.69
C CYS A 364 8.10 -6.68 26.66
N ALA A 365 8.23 -5.73 25.73
CA ALA A 365 9.37 -4.86 25.51
C ALA A 365 8.91 -3.45 25.05
N GLU A 366 9.78 -2.45 25.22
CA GLU A 366 9.58 -1.12 24.64
C GLU A 366 10.04 -1.14 23.17
N ASP A 367 9.13 -1.62 22.33
CA ASP A 367 9.33 -1.86 20.89
C ASP A 367 8.08 -1.38 20.15
N ASP A 368 8.24 -0.59 19.07
CA ASP A 368 7.12 -0.08 18.29
C ASP A 368 6.34 -1.17 17.55
N LEU A 369 6.90 -2.38 17.38
CA LEU A 369 6.13 -3.57 16.97
C LEU A 369 5.12 -4.02 18.05
N GLN A 370 5.31 -3.61 19.31
CA GLN A 370 4.41 -3.86 20.45
C GLN A 370 3.61 -2.60 20.87
N ARG A 371 3.66 -1.52 20.06
CA ARG A 371 2.89 -0.29 20.24
C ARG A 371 1.79 -0.20 19.20
N PHE A 372 0.61 0.24 19.63
CA PHE A 372 -0.56 0.35 18.77
C PHE A 372 -1.25 1.71 18.97
N TYR A 373 -1.65 2.32 17.85
CA TYR A 373 -2.58 3.43 17.86
C TYR A 373 -4.01 2.90 17.89
N ILE A 374 -4.80 3.40 18.85
CA ILE A 374 -6.22 3.07 19.00
C ILE A 374 -7.03 4.31 18.65
N TYR A 375 -7.61 4.27 17.46
CA TYR A 375 -8.58 5.25 16.97
C TYR A 375 -9.94 4.94 17.60
N ARG A 376 -10.67 5.97 18.03
CA ARG A 376 -11.91 5.82 18.82
C ARG A 376 -13.04 6.60 18.19
N ASP A 377 -14.23 6.00 18.32
CA ASP A 377 -15.50 6.64 18.00
C ASP A 377 -15.86 7.75 19.01
N VAL A 378 -16.89 8.52 18.68
CA VAL A 378 -17.42 9.60 19.53
C VAL A 378 -17.87 9.08 20.90
N PRO A 379 -17.81 9.90 21.98
CA PRO A 379 -18.23 9.48 23.32
C PRO A 379 -19.65 8.91 23.33
N GLY A 380 -19.83 7.81 24.05
CA GLY A 380 -21.06 7.00 24.04
C GLY A 380 -20.98 5.76 23.13
N SER A 381 -20.12 5.78 22.11
CA SER A 381 -19.75 4.58 21.36
C SER A 381 -18.50 3.93 21.93
N SER A 382 -18.44 2.60 21.80
CA SER A 382 -17.32 1.74 22.19
C SER A 382 -16.55 1.18 20.99
N LYS A 383 -16.79 1.72 19.78
CA LYS A 383 -16.11 1.30 18.55
C LYS A 383 -14.68 1.84 18.48
N ILE A 384 -13.77 0.98 18.02
CA ILE A 384 -12.34 1.29 17.87
C ILE A 384 -11.75 0.71 16.59
N GLY A 385 -10.75 1.40 16.07
CA GLY A 385 -9.77 0.87 15.11
C GLY A 385 -8.43 0.68 15.80
N VAL A 386 -7.67 -0.34 15.41
CA VAL A 386 -6.35 -0.63 15.98
C VAL A 386 -5.32 -0.67 14.84
N GLN A 387 -4.23 0.08 14.98
CA GLN A 387 -3.13 0.18 14.03
C GLN A 387 -1.82 -0.14 14.74
N ASN A 388 -0.92 -0.91 14.12
CA ASN A 388 0.42 -1.08 14.67
C ASN A 388 1.29 0.16 14.36
N LYS A 389 2.06 0.63 15.34
CA LYS A 389 2.85 1.86 15.22
C LYS A 389 4.06 1.72 14.28
N TYR A 390 4.78 0.61 14.33
CA TYR A 390 5.95 0.40 13.47
C TYR A 390 5.55 0.16 12.01
N THR A 391 4.52 -0.64 11.76
CA THR A 391 4.12 -1.04 10.40
C THR A 391 3.09 -0.12 9.77
N GLY A 392 2.47 0.76 10.56
CA GLY A 392 1.33 1.59 10.18
C GLY A 392 0.09 0.80 9.72
N SER A 393 0.09 -0.52 9.82
CA SER A 393 -0.98 -1.36 9.27
C SER A 393 -2.13 -1.53 10.27
N MET A 394 -3.37 -1.53 9.77
CA MET A 394 -4.57 -1.72 10.61
C MET A 394 -4.78 -3.20 10.90
N MET A 395 -5.23 -3.54 12.11
CA MET A 395 -5.58 -4.90 12.50
C MET A 395 -6.97 -5.26 11.96
N GLY A 396 -7.12 -6.44 11.36
CA GLY A 396 -8.37 -6.94 10.76
C GLY A 396 -8.45 -8.47 10.80
N HIS A 397 -9.52 -9.02 10.24
CA HIS A 397 -9.71 -10.47 10.08
C HIS A 397 -10.34 -10.78 8.73
N ASP A 398 -10.05 -11.95 8.14
CA ASP A 398 -10.59 -12.29 6.81
C ASP A 398 -12.04 -12.75 6.84
N ARG A 399 -12.51 -13.34 7.96
CA ARG A 399 -13.83 -13.98 8.09
C ARG A 399 -14.38 -13.88 9.51
N TYR A 400 -15.68 -13.66 9.67
CA TYR A 400 -16.35 -13.78 10.97
C TYR A 400 -16.52 -15.25 11.38
N ALA A 401 -15.42 -15.91 11.73
CA ALA A 401 -15.34 -17.32 12.10
C ALA A 401 -14.72 -17.51 13.50
N ASP A 402 -14.88 -18.70 14.08
CA ASP A 402 -14.13 -19.11 15.27
C ASP A 402 -12.73 -19.61 14.87
N GLY A 403 -11.72 -19.25 15.65
CA GLY A 403 -10.30 -19.59 15.41
C GLY A 403 -9.61 -18.77 14.31
N GLU A 404 -10.31 -17.86 13.63
CA GLU A 404 -9.77 -16.95 12.61
C GLU A 404 -8.68 -16.04 13.20
N PHE A 405 -7.54 -15.92 12.53
CA PHE A 405 -6.44 -15.08 13.01
C PHE A 405 -6.71 -13.59 12.81
N ILE A 406 -6.31 -12.78 13.79
CA ILE A 406 -6.12 -11.34 13.60
C ILE A 406 -4.85 -11.13 12.79
N ARG A 407 -4.95 -10.24 11.79
CA ARG A 407 -3.89 -9.96 10.83
C ARG A 407 -3.76 -8.46 10.59
N GLN A 408 -2.59 -8.01 10.17
CA GLN A 408 -2.43 -6.63 9.72
C GLN A 408 -2.76 -6.47 8.22
N TYR A 409 -3.24 -5.29 7.85
CA TYR A 409 -3.56 -4.88 6.47
C TYR A 409 -3.13 -3.41 6.26
N SER A 410 -2.44 -3.09 5.17
CA SER A 410 -1.82 -1.76 5.01
C SER A 410 -2.85 -0.62 4.87
N SER A 411 -3.90 -0.78 4.05
CA SER A 411 -5.05 0.15 4.00
C SER A 411 -6.18 -0.20 4.99
N GLY A 412 -5.97 -1.21 5.85
CA GLY A 412 -7.03 -1.82 6.63
C GLY A 412 -8.09 -2.55 5.81
N ARG A 413 -9.29 -2.70 6.39
CA ARG A 413 -10.36 -3.57 5.86
C ARG A 413 -11.60 -2.79 5.47
N GLN A 414 -11.74 -2.55 4.17
CA GLN A 414 -12.80 -1.76 3.53
C GLN A 414 -14.20 -2.40 3.69
N ASP A 415 -14.27 -3.69 4.05
CA ASP A 415 -15.48 -4.42 4.46
C ASP A 415 -15.81 -4.26 5.96
N GLY A 416 -15.11 -3.37 6.67
CA GLY A 416 -15.34 -3.05 8.08
C GLY A 416 -14.76 -4.06 9.08
N THR A 417 -14.12 -5.15 8.63
CA THR A 417 -13.57 -6.19 9.53
C THR A 417 -12.32 -5.76 10.31
N GLY A 418 -11.87 -4.51 10.15
CA GLY A 418 -10.85 -3.87 10.99
C GLY A 418 -11.42 -3.11 12.20
N THR A 419 -12.75 -2.98 12.30
CA THR A 419 -13.43 -2.20 13.34
C THR A 419 -13.93 -3.13 14.45
N TYR A 420 -13.43 -2.90 15.67
CA TYR A 420 -13.77 -3.68 16.85
C TYR A 420 -14.61 -2.86 17.84
N THR A 421 -15.07 -3.52 18.90
CA THR A 421 -15.65 -2.91 20.08
C THR A 421 -14.73 -3.15 21.28
N LEU A 422 -14.46 -2.12 22.07
CA LEU A 422 -13.74 -2.18 23.33
C LEU A 422 -14.75 -2.28 24.50
N ILE A 423 -14.83 -3.44 25.15
CA ILE A 423 -15.79 -3.74 26.21
C ILE A 423 -15.03 -3.83 27.54
N GLY A 424 -15.45 -3.12 28.58
CA GLY A 424 -14.90 -3.30 29.94
C GLY A 424 -15.29 -4.67 30.53
N VAL A 425 -14.43 -5.23 31.39
CA VAL A 425 -14.60 -6.55 32.04
C VAL A 425 -14.71 -6.41 33.55
#